data_AF-A0A6I1EVY7-F1
#
_entry.id   AF-A0A6I1EVY7-F1
#
_cell.length_a   1.000
_cell.length_b   1.000
_cell.length_c   1.000
_cell.angle_alpha   90.00
_cell.angle_beta   90.00
_cell.angle_gamma   90.00
#
_symmetry.space_group_name_H-M   'P 1'
#
loop_
_entity.id
_entity.type
_entity.pdbx_description
1 polymer ?
#
loop_
_entity_poly.entity_id
_entity_poly.type
_entity_poly.pdbx_seq_one_letter_code
_entity_poly.pdbx_strand_id
1 'polypeptide(L)'
;MANTLLVVGGNQDKTFKKMGDRFELKVLHHPGESKKSGNKKEYQTLINKADCVVVLKGAINRKSMIMVKEICKEQNKTIVYHQGRGVTGAIQSSLAYFEGLSA
;
A
#
# COMPACT_ATOMS: atom_id res chain seq x y z
N MET A 1 -0.11 -9.79 -17.13
CA MET A 1 -0.66 -8.58 -16.49
C MET A 1 0.23 -8.24 -15.32
N ALA A 2 0.69 -6.99 -15.18
CA ALA A 2 1.51 -6.60 -14.04
C ALA A 2 0.61 -6.38 -12.82
N ASN A 3 0.93 -7.02 -11.69
CA ASN A 3 0.17 -6.83 -10.45
C ASN A 3 0.36 -5.39 -9.95
N THR A 4 -0.72 -4.79 -9.46
CA THR A 4 -0.71 -3.42 -8.94
C THR A 4 -0.65 -3.42 -7.42
N LEU A 5 0.42 -2.84 -6.88
CA LEU A 5 0.63 -2.65 -5.45
C LEU A 5 0.29 -1.21 -5.06
N LEU A 6 -0.55 -1.03 -4.03
CA LEU A 6 -0.68 0.26 -3.35
C LEU A 6 0.16 0.26 -2.07
N VAL A 7 1.08 1.20 -1.95
CA VAL A 7 1.80 1.48 -0.70
C VAL A 7 1.17 2.69 -0.01
N VAL A 8 0.78 2.52 1.25
CA VAL A 8 0.27 3.61 2.09
C VAL A 8 1.22 3.90 3.24
N GLY A 9 1.66 5.15 3.33
CA GLY A 9 2.62 5.66 4.30
C GLY A 9 3.97 6.00 3.66
N GLY A 10 4.79 6.75 4.38
CA GLY A 10 6.14 7.13 3.95
C GLY A 10 6.16 8.22 2.88
N ASN A 11 7.34 8.73 2.57
CA ASN A 11 7.56 9.87 1.68
C ASN A 11 8.43 9.53 0.44
N GLN A 12 8.69 8.24 0.20
CA GLN A 12 9.66 7.76 -0.78
C GLN A 12 9.01 7.38 -2.13
N ASP A 13 8.06 8.17 -2.65
CA ASP A 13 7.27 7.87 -3.88
C ASP A 13 8.14 7.41 -5.07
N LYS A 14 9.20 8.17 -5.38
CA LYS A 14 10.13 7.84 -6.48
C LYS A 14 10.80 6.48 -6.29
N THR A 15 11.17 6.15 -5.06
CA THR A 15 11.82 4.88 -4.72
C THR A 15 10.84 3.71 -4.84
N PHE A 16 9.59 3.89 -4.40
CA PHE A 16 8.55 2.87 -4.55
C PHE A 16 8.30 2.53 -6.02
N LYS A 17 8.18 3.54 -6.89
CA LYS A 17 7.98 3.34 -8.33
C LYS A 17 9.17 2.64 -8.98
N LYS A 18 10.39 3.12 -8.72
CA LYS A 18 11.62 2.51 -9.26
C LYS A 18 11.78 1.05 -8.84
N MET A 19 11.39 0.72 -7.60
CA MET A 19 11.42 -0.66 -7.12
C MET A 19 10.30 -1.49 -7.74
N GLY A 20 9.10 -0.93 -7.94
CA GLY A 20 8.04 -1.55 -8.72
C GLY A 20 8.51 -2.00 -10.09
N ASP A 21 9.13 -1.09 -10.84
CA ASP A 21 9.66 -1.37 -12.19
C ASP A 21 10.68 -2.53 -12.18
N ARG A 22 11.52 -2.61 -11.14
CA ARG A 22 12.51 -3.70 -10.99
C ARG A 22 11.87 -5.07 -10.81
N PHE A 23 10.70 -5.14 -10.18
CA PHE A 23 9.98 -6.38 -9.90
C PHE A 23 8.75 -6.56 -10.81
N GLU A 24 8.66 -5.80 -11.90
CA GLU A 24 7.55 -5.85 -12.86
C GLU A 24 6.17 -5.61 -12.20
N LEU A 25 6.15 -4.80 -11.14
CA LEU A 25 4.95 -4.38 -10.40
C LEU A 25 4.60 -2.93 -10.70
N LYS A 26 3.30 -2.66 -10.90
CA LYS A 26 2.82 -1.29 -10.94
C LYS A 26 2.63 -0.79 -9.50
N VAL A 27 3.37 0.24 -9.10
CA VAL A 27 3.28 0.77 -7.73
C VAL A 27 2.52 2.10 -7.68
N LEU A 28 1.43 2.12 -6.94
CA LEU A 28 0.72 3.31 -6.48
C LEU A 28 1.21 3.67 -5.09
N HIS A 29 1.34 4.96 -4.78
CA HIS A 29 1.77 5.44 -3.47
C HIS A 29 0.82 6.50 -2.93
N HIS A 30 0.54 6.42 -1.63
CA HIS A 30 -0.13 7.48 -0.88
C HIS A 30 0.62 7.70 0.43
N PRO A 31 1.01 8.93 0.81
CA PRO A 31 1.88 9.17 1.96
C PRO A 31 1.23 8.92 3.32
N GLY A 32 -0.09 8.73 3.37
CA GLY A 32 -0.82 8.48 4.61
C GLY A 32 -1.13 9.75 5.41
N GLU A 33 -0.54 10.88 5.04
CA GLU A 33 -0.87 12.22 5.53
C GLU A 33 -1.48 13.03 4.38
N SER A 34 -2.74 13.43 4.53
CA SER A 34 -3.31 14.48 3.68
C SER A 34 -3.55 15.72 4.55
N LYS A 35 -3.37 16.91 3.96
CA LYS A 35 -3.56 18.21 4.62
C LYS A 35 -4.99 18.41 5.16
N LYS A 36 -5.93 17.54 4.79
CA LYS A 36 -7.30 17.46 5.28
C LYS A 36 -7.67 15.98 5.41
N SER A 37 -7.17 15.31 6.46
CA SER A 37 -7.64 14.00 6.93
C SER A 37 -8.25 13.09 5.85
N GLY A 38 -7.39 12.42 5.07
CA GLY A 38 -7.69 11.37 4.08
C GLY A 38 -9.09 11.39 3.47
N ASN A 39 -9.25 11.94 2.27
CA ASN A 39 -10.52 11.85 1.57
C ASN A 39 -10.82 10.35 1.33
N LYS A 40 -11.84 9.78 2.00
CA LYS A 40 -12.23 8.36 1.86
C LYS A 40 -12.31 7.95 0.39
N LYS A 41 -12.74 8.87 -0.50
CA LYS A 41 -12.81 8.64 -1.95
C LYS A 41 -11.44 8.45 -2.61
N GLU A 42 -10.41 9.15 -2.15
CA GLU A 42 -9.03 8.99 -2.65
C GLU A 42 -8.50 7.60 -2.32
N TYR A 43 -8.60 7.19 -1.06
CA TYR A 43 -8.24 5.83 -0.66
C TYR A 43 -9.06 4.78 -1.41
N GLN A 44 -10.37 4.93 -1.51
CA GLN A 44 -11.22 4.01 -2.29
C GLN A 44 -10.77 3.91 -3.75
N THR A 45 -10.45 5.03 -4.39
CA THR A 45 -10.00 5.05 -5.79
C THR A 45 -8.67 4.32 -5.95
N LEU A 46 -7.73 4.50 -5.02
CA LEU A 46 -6.42 3.84 -5.07
C LEU A 46 -6.52 2.35 -4.74
N ILE A 47 -7.28 1.99 -3.71
CA ILE A 47 -7.46 0.59 -3.27
C ILE A 47 -8.20 -0.22 -4.35
N ASN A 48 -9.20 0.37 -5.02
CA ASN A 48 -9.89 -0.30 -6.14
C ASN A 48 -8.94 -0.66 -7.29
N LYS A 49 -7.95 0.20 -7.57
CA LYS A 49 -6.96 0.00 -8.63
C LYS A 49 -5.84 -0.97 -8.26
N ALA A 50 -5.74 -1.35 -6.99
CA ALA A 50 -4.67 -2.21 -6.49
C ALA A 50 -5.15 -3.64 -6.28
N ASP A 51 -4.26 -4.59 -6.54
CA ASP A 51 -4.45 -6.02 -6.25
C ASP A 51 -4.03 -6.33 -4.81
N CYS A 52 -3.02 -5.62 -4.30
CA CYS A 52 -2.56 -5.70 -2.91
C CYS A 52 -2.33 -4.30 -2.33
N VAL A 53 -2.67 -4.12 -1.06
CA VAL A 53 -2.40 -2.89 -0.31
C VAL A 53 -1.39 -3.18 0.80
N VAL A 54 -0.27 -2.45 0.82
CA VAL A 54 0.73 -2.51 1.89
C VAL A 54 0.69 -1.23 2.71
N VAL A 55 0.49 -1.36 4.02
CA VAL A 55 0.49 -0.25 4.98
C VAL A 55 1.80 -0.24 5.76
N LEU A 56 2.53 0.88 5.69
CA LEU A 56 3.74 1.13 6.46
C LEU A 56 3.36 1.66 7.86
N LYS A 57 3.27 0.76 8.84
CA LYS A 57 2.85 1.11 10.22
C LYS A 57 3.71 2.20 10.85
N GLY A 58 5.00 2.22 10.55
CA GLY A 58 5.93 3.25 11.05
C GLY A 58 5.86 4.60 10.33
N ALA A 59 5.02 4.74 9.30
CA ALA A 59 4.96 5.94 8.47
C ALA A 59 3.53 6.34 8.08
N ILE A 60 2.54 5.98 8.90
CA ILE A 60 1.13 6.33 8.72
C ILE A 60 0.49 6.72 10.07
N ASN A 61 -0.41 7.71 10.06
CA ASN A 61 -1.18 8.04 11.26
C ASN A 61 -2.32 7.03 11.51
N ARG A 62 -2.75 6.92 12.77
CA ARG A 62 -3.79 5.98 13.21
C ARG A 62 -5.11 6.14 12.45
N LYS A 63 -5.55 7.38 12.19
CA LYS A 63 -6.82 7.66 11.49
C LYS A 63 -6.82 7.10 10.07
N SER A 64 -5.75 7.35 9.32
CA SER A 64 -5.59 6.85 7.95
C SER A 64 -5.45 5.34 7.92
N MET A 65 -4.73 4.75 8.88
CA MET A 65 -4.62 3.29 8.99
C MET A 65 -5.99 2.62 9.21
N ILE A 66 -6.82 3.18 10.11
CA ILE A 66 -8.18 2.66 10.35
C ILE A 66 -9.02 2.77 9.07
N MET A 67 -8.98 3.93 8.40
CA MET A 67 -9.74 4.15 7.18
C MET A 67 -9.35 3.19 6.05
N VAL A 68 -8.05 2.99 5.81
CA VAL A 68 -7.56 2.04 4.80
C VAL A 68 -7.99 0.61 5.15
N LYS A 69 -7.89 0.22 6.43
CA LYS A 69 -8.36 -1.10 6.90
C LYS A 69 -9.85 -1.30 6.65
N GLU A 70 -10.68 -0.30 6.96
CA GLU A 70 -12.13 -0.35 6.75
C GLU A 70 -12.47 -0.47 5.26
N ILE A 71 -11.86 0.34 4.40
CA ILE A 71 -12.11 0.29 2.95
C ILE A 71 -11.66 -1.05 2.37
N CYS A 72 -10.48 -1.57 2.76
CA CYS A 72 -10.04 -2.87 2.29
C CYS A 72 -11.00 -3.99 2.72
N LYS A 73 -11.56 -3.91 3.95
CA LYS A 73 -12.58 -4.85 4.43
C LYS A 73 -13.89 -4.73 3.63
N GLU A 74 -14.36 -3.51 3.39
CA GLU A 74 -15.57 -3.22 2.58
C GLU A 74 -15.43 -3.78 1.15
N GLN A 75 -14.24 -3.71 0.56
CA GLN A 75 -13.96 -4.09 -0.83
C GLN A 75 -13.38 -5.49 -1.00
N ASN A 76 -13.28 -6.26 0.10
CA ASN A 76 -12.62 -7.57 0.14
C ASN A 76 -11.21 -7.57 -0.50
N LYS A 77 -10.43 -6.53 -0.21
CA LYS A 77 -9.06 -6.33 -0.71
C LYS A 77 -8.04 -6.79 0.34
N THR A 78 -6.97 -7.42 -0.13
CA THR A 78 -5.86 -7.83 0.73
C THR A 78 -5.11 -6.62 1.26
N ILE A 79 -4.89 -6.63 2.57
CA ILE A 79 -4.11 -5.64 3.27
C ILE A 79 -2.97 -6.31 4.04
N VAL A 80 -1.75 -5.88 3.75
CA VAL A 80 -0.52 -6.37 4.39
C VAL A 80 0.08 -5.23 5.21
N TYR A 81 0.53 -5.54 6.42
CA TYR A 81 1.10 -4.54 7.30
C TYR A 81 2.61 -4.75 7.45
N HIS A 82 3.38 -3.76 7.04
CA HIS A 82 4.82 -3.76 7.23
C HIS A 82 5.18 -2.90 8.46
N GLN A 83 5.92 -3.47 9.41
CA GLN A 83 6.31 -2.79 10.67
C GLN A 83 7.39 -1.71 10.45
N GLY A 84 8.06 -1.70 9.30
CA GLY A 84 9.08 -0.72 8.95
C GLY A 84 8.57 0.49 8.14
N ARG A 85 9.52 1.36 7.79
CA ARG A 85 9.33 2.50 6.87
C ARG A 85 9.96 2.26 5.49
N GLY A 86 10.56 1.08 5.30
CA GLY A 86 11.42 0.76 4.16
C GLY A 86 10.65 0.26 2.94
N VAL A 87 11.11 0.69 1.76
CA VAL A 87 10.55 0.31 0.45
C VAL A 87 10.75 -1.19 0.19
N THR A 88 11.93 -1.71 0.48
CA THR A 88 12.28 -3.12 0.23
C THR A 88 11.34 -4.08 0.96
N GLY A 89 11.10 -3.84 2.25
CA GLY A 89 10.20 -4.68 3.04
C GLY A 89 8.76 -4.63 2.56
N ALA A 90 8.29 -3.47 2.08
CA ALA A 90 6.95 -3.35 1.50
C ALA A 90 6.79 -4.18 0.23
N ILE A 91 7.78 -4.12 -0.68
CA ILE A 91 7.78 -4.91 -1.91
C ILE A 91 7.86 -6.40 -1.60
N GLN A 92 8.78 -6.83 -0.73
CA GLN A 92 8.92 -8.25 -0.36
C GLN A 92 7.63 -8.81 0.25
N SER A 93 6.98 -8.07 1.15
CA SER A 93 5.70 -8.48 1.72
C SER A 93 4.59 -8.60 0.67
N SER A 94 4.61 -7.75 -0.37
CA SER A 94 3.66 -7.87 -1.49
C SER A 94 3.96 -9.05 -2.42
N LEU A 95 5.24 -9.32 -2.69
CA LEU A 95 5.66 -10.44 -3.53
C LEU A 95 5.32 -11.78 -2.88
N ALA A 96 5.58 -11.93 -1.58
CA ALA A 96 5.18 -13.13 -0.83
C ALA A 96 3.67 -13.40 -0.98
N TYR A 97 2.85 -12.35 -0.89
CA TYR A 97 1.42 -12.46 -1.13
C TYR A 97 1.09 -12.88 -2.56
N PHE A 98 1.70 -12.28 -3.58
CA PHE A 98 1.44 -12.63 -4.98
C PHE A 98 1.91 -14.04 -5.34
N GLU A 99 2.96 -14.54 -4.69
CA GLU A 99 3.50 -15.89 -4.86
C GLU A 99 2.70 -16.95 -4.07
N GLY A 100 1.67 -16.55 -3.31
CA GLY A 100 0.88 -17.47 -2.49
C GLY A 100 1.63 -18.01 -1.26
N LEU A 101 2.80 -17.45 -0.97
CA LEU A 101 3.54 -17.70 0.27
C LEU A 101 2.87 -16.87 1.35
N SER A 102 1.93 -17.49 2.07
CA SER A 102 1.34 -16.92 3.28
C SER A 102 2.46 -16.47 4.23
N ALA A 103 2.63 -15.15 4.36
CA ALA A 103 3.45 -14.53 5.39
C ALA A 103 2.74 -14.54 6.75
#